data_AF-A0A7Y1TBV1-F1
#
_entry.id   AF-A0A7Y1TBV1-F1
#
_cell.length_a   1.000
_cell.length_b   1.000
_cell.length_c   1.000
_cell.angle_alpha   90.00
_cell.angle_beta   90.00
_cell.angle_gamma   90.00
#
_symmetry.space_group_name_H-M   'P 1'
#
loop_
_entity.id
_entity.type
_entity.pdbx_description
1 polymer ?
#
loop_
_entity_poly.entity_id
_entity_poly.type
_entity_poly.pdbx_seq_one_letter_code
_entity_poly.pdbx_strand_id
1 'polypeptide(L)' 'EGESGAGMVKVRMNGQHDVKAVSIDPSLVQEDIEMLEDLLAAAVNDAVRKVEQLNQDSMADLAAGLNLPDGFKMPF' A
#
# COMPACT_ATOMS: atom_id res chain seq x y z
N GLU A 1 3.16 1.01 3.88
CA GLU A 1 2.88 2.47 3.85
C GLU A 1 3.18 2.98 2.46
N GLY A 2 2.32 3.81 1.89
CA GLY A 2 2.52 4.44 0.58
C GLY A 2 3.05 5.86 0.72
N GLU A 3 3.80 6.34 -0.26
CA GLU A 3 4.38 7.68 -0.24
C GLU A 3 4.45 8.33 -1.63
N SER A 4 4.51 9.66 -1.65
CA SER A 4 4.71 10.46 -2.85
C SER A 4 5.50 11.73 -2.53
N GLY A 5 5.96 12.43 -3.57
CA GLY A 5 6.72 13.68 -3.41
C GLY A 5 7.96 13.49 -2.56
N ALA A 6 8.75 12.43 -2.80
CA ALA A 6 9.93 12.07 -1.99
C ALA A 6 9.64 11.90 -0.48
N GLY A 7 8.43 11.45 -0.13
CA GLY A 7 8.02 11.23 1.26
C GLY A 7 7.37 12.45 1.92
N MET A 8 7.10 13.52 1.16
CA MET A 8 6.33 14.67 1.64
C MET A 8 4.87 14.31 1.91
N VAL A 9 4.30 13.31 1.21
CA VAL A 9 3.01 12.71 1.58
C VAL A 9 3.22 11.24 1.90
N LYS A 10 2.71 10.80 3.05
CA LYS A 10 2.75 9.40 3.51
C LYS A 10 1.36 8.95 3.93
N VAL A 11 0.96 7.77 3.45
CA VAL A 11 -0.33 7.13 3.75
C VAL A 11 -0.07 5.77 4.38
N ARG A 12 -0.55 5.59 5.61
CA ARG A 12 -0.54 4.29 6.28
C ARG A 12 -1.86 3.58 6.00
N MET A 13 -1.78 2.40 5.41
CA MET A 13 -2.92 1.55 5.06
C MET A 13 -2.73 0.15 5.66
N ASN A 14 -3.82 -0.51 6.07
CA ASN A 14 -3.80 -1.91 6.51
C ASN A 14 -4.08 -2.88 5.34
N GLY A 15 -3.97 -4.19 5.59
CA GLY A 15 -4.25 -5.23 4.58
C GLY A 15 -5.70 -5.33 4.09
N GLN A 16 -6.63 -4.58 4.69
CA GLN A 16 -8.04 -4.48 4.29
C GLN A 16 -8.32 -3.22 3.47
N HIS A 17 -7.27 -2.52 3.04
CA HIS A 17 -7.35 -1.23 2.35
C HIS A 17 -7.91 -0.07 3.19
N ASP A 18 -7.96 -0.20 4.52
CA ASP A 18 -8.30 0.94 5.39
C ASP A 18 -7.09 1.86 5.55
N VAL A 19 -7.28 3.16 5.32
CA VAL A 19 -6.31 4.19 5.69
C VAL A 19 -6.37 4.42 7.20
N LYS A 20 -5.22 4.26 7.87
CA LYS A 20 -5.07 4.46 9.32
C LYS A 20 -4.45 5.81 9.68
N ALA A 21 -3.62 6.37 8.79
CA ALA A 21 -3.03 7.69 8.99
C ALA A 21 -2.61 8.31 7.66
N VAL A 22 -2.65 9.63 7.61
CA VAL A 22 -2.10 10.45 6.52
C VAL A 22 -1.16 11.48 7.16
N SER A 23 0.04 11.61 6.62
CA SER A 23 1.02 12.62 7.02
C SER A 23 1.42 13.44 5.81
N ILE A 24 1.36 14.75 5.95
CA ILE A 24 1.64 15.71 4.88
C ILE A 24 2.68 16.67 5.43
N ASP A 25 3.74 16.90 4.67
CA ASP A 25 4.76 17.87 5.01
C ASP A 25 4.16 19.29 5.03
N PRO A 26 4.38 20.10 6.08
CA PRO A 26 3.83 21.45 6.16
C PRO A 26 4.20 22.37 4.99
N SER A 27 5.30 22.11 4.28
CA SER A 27 5.68 22.85 3.07
C SER A 27 4.66 22.72 1.95
N LEU A 28 4.02 21.55 1.80
CA LEU A 28 2.99 21.31 0.78
C LEU A 28 1.68 22.05 1.04
N VAL A 29 1.44 22.51 2.27
CA VAL A 29 0.23 23.29 2.62
C VAL A 29 0.30 24.72 2.07
N GLN A 30 1.52 25.20 1.78
CA GLN A 30 1.74 26.53 1.18
C GLN A 30 1.73 26.51 -0.34
N GLU A 31 1.73 25.31 -0.93
CA GLU A 31 1.68 25.09 -2.38
C GLU A 31 0.22 25.10 -2.88
N ASP A 32 0.06 24.94 -4.20
CA ASP A 32 -1.26 24.81 -4.81
C ASP A 32 -1.98 23.54 -4.31
N ILE A 33 -3.28 23.69 -4.00
CA ILE A 33 -4.14 22.58 -3.58
C ILE A 33 -4.16 21.47 -4.64
N GLU A 34 -4.11 21.84 -5.93
CA GLU A 34 -4.09 20.87 -7.04
C GLU A 34 -2.88 19.93 -6.94
N MET A 35 -1.70 20.46 -6.60
CA MET A 35 -0.49 19.65 -6.39
C MET A 35 -0.64 18.71 -5.18
N LEU A 36 -1.24 19.21 -4.09
CA LEU A 36 -1.44 18.40 -2.89
C LEU A 36 -2.39 17.23 -3.15
N GLU A 37 -3.46 17.46 -3.89
CA GLU A 37 -4.43 16.44 -4.30
C GLU A 37 -3.77 15.36 -5.17
N ASP A 38 -2.96 15.76 -6.16
CA ASP A 38 -2.20 14.85 -7.01
C ASP A 38 -1.22 13.99 -6.22
N LEU A 39 -0.46 14.62 -5.30
CA LEU A 39 0.48 13.91 -4.45
C LEU A 39 -0.24 12.94 -3.51
N LEU A 40 -1.37 13.33 -2.93
CA LEU A 40 -2.16 12.46 -2.07
C LEU A 40 -2.69 11.25 -2.85
N ALA A 41 -3.24 11.47 -4.05
CA ALA A 41 -3.71 10.39 -4.92
C ALA A 41 -2.57 9.42 -5.26
N ALA A 42 -1.38 9.93 -5.58
CA ALA A 42 -0.20 9.10 -5.84
C ALA A 42 0.21 8.27 -4.61
N ALA A 43 0.23 8.86 -3.41
CA ALA A 43 0.61 8.16 -2.18
C ALA A 43 -0.41 7.06 -1.79
N VAL A 44 -1.71 7.31 -2.00
CA VAL A 44 -2.76 6.30 -1.80
C VAL A 44 -2.58 5.13 -2.76
N ASN A 45 -2.35 5.41 -4.05
CA ASN A 45 -2.13 4.36 -5.05
C ASN A 45 -0.88 3.52 -4.77
N ASP A 46 0.20 4.17 -4.30
CA ASP A 46 1.40 3.47 -3.84
C ASP A 46 1.11 2.58 -2.62
N ALA A 47 0.30 3.05 -1.67
CA ALA A 47 -0.11 2.25 -0.51
C ALA A 47 -0.91 1.01 -0.93
N VAL A 48 -1.85 1.15 -1.87
CA VAL A 48 -2.65 0.04 -2.41
C VAL A 48 -1.75 -1.02 -3.05
N ARG A 49 -0.83 -0.61 -3.94
CA ARG A 49 0.11 -1.54 -4.61
C ARG A 49 0.97 -2.30 -3.61
N LYS A 50 1.45 -1.62 -2.57
CA LYS A 50 2.23 -2.25 -1.50
C LYS A 50 1.39 -3.24 -0.68
N VAL A 51 0.13 -2.94 -0.41
CA VAL A 51 -0.79 -3.88 0.25
C VAL A 51 -1.04 -5.12 -0.61
N GLU A 52 -1.26 -4.95 -1.91
CA GLU A 52 -1.42 -6.06 -2.85
C GLU A 52 -0.16 -6.95 -2.88
N GLN A 53 1.02 -6.35 -2.94
CA GLN A 53 2.29 -7.07 -2.90
C GLN A 53 2.44 -7.84 -1.57
N LEU A 54 2.19 -7.19 -0.43
CA LEU A 54 2.27 -7.83 0.89
C LEU A 54 1.30 -9.01 1.01
N ASN A 55 0.09 -8.89 0.45
CA ASN A 55 -0.89 -9.97 0.45
C ASN A 55 -0.43 -11.15 -0.43
N GLN A 56 0.15 -10.88 -1.60
CA GLN A 56 0.72 -11.92 -2.47
C GLN A 56 1.91 -12.62 -1.80
N ASP A 57 2.83 -11.85 -1.21
CA ASP A 57 4.00 -12.37 -0.52
C ASP A 57 3.58 -13.23 0.68
N SER A 58 2.60 -12.77 1.47
CA SER A 58 2.06 -13.53 2.61
C SER A 58 1.41 -14.84 2.15
N MET A 59 0.69 -14.84 1.02
CA MET A 59 0.12 -16.05 0.45
C MET A 59 1.20 -17.02 -0.04
N ALA A 60 2.26 -16.51 -0.67
CA ALA A 60 3.40 -17.31 -1.11
C ALA A 60 4.15 -17.94 0.07
N ASP A 61 4.41 -17.15 1.13
CA ASP A 61 5.06 -17.62 2.36
C ASP A 61 4.25 -18.70 3.07
N LEU A 62 2.92 -18.54 3.14
CA LEU A 62 2.02 -19.55 3.70
C LEU A 62 2.03 -20.83 2.86
N ALA A 63 2.01 -20.72 1.53
CA ALA A 63 2.09 -21.87 0.63
C ALA A 63 3.42 -22.62 0.79
N ALA A 64 4.53 -21.89 0.93
CA ALA A 64 5.86 -22.45 1.15
C ALA A 64 5.98 -23.11 2.55
N GLY A 65 5.42 -22.48 3.58
CA GLY A 65 5.44 -23.00 4.95
C GLY A 65 4.55 -24.23 5.18
N LEU A 66 3.50 -24.40 4.37
CA LEU A 66 2.59 -25.54 4.45
C LEU A 66 3.08 -26.80 3.72
N ASN A 67 4.25 -26.76 3.05
CA ASN A 67 4.80 -27.87 2.25
C ASN A 67 3.69 -28.53 1.40
N LEU A 68 2.82 -27.71 0.80
CA LEU A 68 1.66 -28.18 0.06
C LEU A 68 2.16 -29.06 -1.09
N PRO A 69 1.81 -30.35 -1.11
CA PRO A 69 2.31 -31.25 -2.13
C PRO A 69 1.91 -30.74 -3.51
N ASP A 70 2.85 -30.78 -4.46
CA ASP A 70 2.65 -30.43 -5.86
C ASP A 70 1.40 -31.14 -6.40
N GLY A 71 0.27 -30.43 -6.44
CA GLY A 71 -1.04 -31.00 -6.80
C GLY A 71 -2.21 -30.65 -5.90
N PHE A 72 -2.05 -29.88 -4.82
CA PHE A 72 -3.20 -29.39 -4.03
C PHE A 72 -3.97 -28.31 -4.80
N LYS A 73 -4.86 -28.77 -5.69
CA LYS A 73 -5.85 -27.96 -6.39
C LYS A 73 -6.84 -27.46 -5.33
N MET A 74 -6.67 -26.21 -4.90
CA MET A 74 -7.67 -25.52 -4.08
C MET A 74 -9.04 -25.73 -4.73
N PRO A 75 -10.03 -26.35 -4.06
CA PRO A 75 -11.35 -26.49 -4.62
C PRO A 75 -11.95 -25.08 -4.70
N PHE A 76 -12.03 -24.57 -5.92
CA PHE A 76 -12.98 -23.51 -6.27
C PHE A 76 -14.40 -24.02 -6.05
#